data_AF-A0A6Y0YV69-F1
#
_entry.id   AF-A0A6Y0YV69-F1
#
_cell.length_a   1.000
_cell.length_b   1.000
_cell.length_c   1.000
_cell.angle_alpha   90.00
_cell.angle_beta   90.00
_cell.angle_gamma   90.00
#
_symmetry.space_group_name_H-M   'P 1'
#
loop_
_entity.id
_entity.type
_entity.pdbx_description
1 polymer ?
#
loop_
_entity_poly.entity_id
_entity_poly.type
_entity_poly.pdbx_seq_one_letter_code
_entity_poly.pdbx_strand_id
1 'polypeptide(L)'
;MRDYGKVNSSFWTSESIRSLSDDGRMLSLYLLTSPHANMTGCFRLPDGYVCEDLQWDKNRVSEGVEELSRNGFAIRDKATRWVLIPGYLEWNGFENPNVAIAALKLFRDVPDKIAIKSQLADGMRQAISRFEPGKLNGFERVLEGFQTVVGTPEPEPEPEPEPEPEPDPISPGSSPKKNDEPGGSYPAEFELVWQEYPKRAGANPKKSAFKAWNARRREGVLPGDMLDGVRRYVAYLGSTHKAGSEFVQQAATFFGPDRHFENHWDIPVRGGSGMPGIPVSPPDKTIPPGFRG
;
A
#
# COMPACT_ATOMS: atom_id res chain seq x y z
N MET A 1 10.01 -1.40 8.66
CA MET A 1 10.42 -2.83 8.71
C MET A 1 9.19 -3.61 9.12
N ARG A 2 8.98 -4.83 8.60
CA ARG A 2 7.84 -5.67 8.97
C ARG A 2 8.20 -6.43 10.24
N ASP A 3 7.32 -6.43 11.24
CA ASP A 3 7.61 -7.09 12.53
C ASP A 3 7.29 -8.60 12.54
N TYR A 4 6.40 -9.06 11.65
CA TYR A 4 6.04 -10.49 11.51
C TYR A 4 5.51 -10.82 10.11
N GLY A 5 5.78 -12.04 9.63
CA GLY A 5 5.16 -12.63 8.44
C GLY A 5 3.93 -13.49 8.79
N LYS A 6 2.96 -13.57 7.87
CA LYS A 6 1.80 -14.45 8.02
C LYS A 6 2.07 -15.76 7.27
N VAL A 7 1.90 -16.90 7.94
CA VAL A 7 1.93 -18.24 7.34
C VAL A 7 0.59 -18.91 7.63
N ASN A 8 -0.12 -19.33 6.58
CA ASN A 8 -1.38 -20.04 6.75
C ASN A 8 -1.11 -21.44 7.32
N SER A 9 -1.97 -21.93 8.23
CA SER A 9 -1.82 -23.27 8.81
C SER A 9 -1.89 -24.39 7.76
N SER A 10 -2.52 -24.14 6.61
CA SER A 10 -2.51 -25.04 5.45
C SER A 10 -1.10 -25.33 4.92
N PHE A 11 -0.10 -24.53 5.27
CA PHE A 11 1.31 -24.80 4.97
C PHE A 11 1.72 -26.22 5.39
N TRP A 12 1.26 -26.69 6.55
CA TRP A 12 1.64 -27.99 7.10
C TRP A 12 0.91 -29.17 6.45
N THR A 13 -0.22 -28.92 5.79
CA THR A 13 -1.04 -29.96 5.16
C THR A 13 -0.97 -29.94 3.64
N SER A 14 -0.46 -28.85 3.05
CA SER A 14 -0.29 -28.70 1.60
C SER A 14 0.60 -29.79 1.02
N GLU A 15 0.12 -30.47 -0.01
CA GLU A 15 0.88 -31.51 -0.71
C GLU A 15 2.18 -30.97 -1.32
N SER A 16 2.13 -29.77 -1.92
CA SER A 16 3.31 -29.12 -2.52
C SER A 16 4.40 -28.85 -1.47
N ILE A 17 4.02 -28.30 -0.31
CA ILE A 17 4.97 -28.04 0.79
C ILE A 17 5.49 -29.34 1.42
N ARG A 18 4.62 -30.34 1.59
CA ARG A 18 5.02 -31.64 2.17
C ARG A 18 5.97 -32.42 1.28
N SER A 19 5.93 -32.20 -0.04
CA SER A 19 6.86 -32.81 -1.00
C SER A 19 8.27 -32.20 -0.98
N LEU A 20 8.44 -31.02 -0.37
CA LEU A 20 9.76 -30.39 -0.21
C LEU A 20 10.58 -31.11 0.85
N SER A 21 11.91 -30.99 0.72
CA SER A 21 12.88 -31.31 1.76
C SER A 21 12.70 -30.41 2.99
N ASP A 22 13.39 -30.75 4.09
CA ASP A 22 13.43 -29.86 5.26
C ASP A 22 14.02 -28.48 4.92
N ASP A 23 15.00 -28.43 4.02
CA ASP A 23 15.59 -27.19 3.54
C ASP A 23 14.59 -26.40 2.70
N GLY A 24 13.91 -27.06 1.74
CA GLY A 24 12.84 -26.43 0.98
C GLY A 24 11.76 -25.83 1.89
N ARG A 25 11.32 -26.57 2.90
CA ARG A 25 10.35 -26.06 3.89
C ARG A 25 10.89 -24.89 4.70
N MET A 26 12.13 -24.96 5.17
CA MET A 26 12.76 -23.89 5.94
C MET A 26 12.91 -22.62 5.10
N LEU A 27 13.42 -22.75 3.87
CA LEU A 27 13.55 -21.62 2.95
C LEU A 27 12.18 -21.04 2.58
N SER A 28 11.15 -21.87 2.42
CA SER A 28 9.78 -21.40 2.19
C SER A 28 9.27 -20.53 3.35
N LEU A 29 9.46 -20.98 4.61
CA LEU A 29 9.10 -20.22 5.79
C LEU A 29 9.88 -18.90 5.88
N TYR A 30 11.18 -18.94 5.57
CA TYR A 30 12.02 -17.75 5.52
C TYR A 30 11.56 -16.75 4.45
N LEU A 31 11.22 -17.20 3.25
CA LEU A 31 10.69 -16.31 2.20
C LEU A 31 9.36 -15.66 2.61
N LEU A 32 8.54 -16.34 3.41
CA LEU A 32 7.27 -15.80 3.91
C LEU A 32 7.43 -14.84 5.10
N THR A 33 8.50 -14.99 5.90
CA THR A 33 8.61 -14.34 7.22
C THR A 33 9.87 -13.51 7.44
N SER A 34 10.85 -13.55 6.54
CA SER A 34 12.10 -12.78 6.63
C SER A 34 11.85 -11.27 6.71
N PRO A 35 12.78 -10.50 7.33
CA PRO A 35 12.70 -9.04 7.37
C PRO A 35 12.78 -8.39 5.98
N HIS A 36 13.17 -9.14 4.95
CA HIS A 36 13.25 -8.71 3.56
C HIS A 36 11.93 -8.87 2.79
N ALA A 37 11.03 -9.73 3.28
CA ALA A 37 9.74 -9.95 2.66
C ALA A 37 8.83 -8.72 2.78
N ASN A 38 8.00 -8.49 1.78
CA ASN A 38 7.07 -7.36 1.74
C ASN A 38 5.63 -7.83 1.48
N MET A 39 4.71 -6.88 1.34
CA MET A 39 3.27 -7.17 1.19
C MET A 39 2.88 -7.72 -0.20
N THR A 40 3.78 -7.73 -1.18
CA THR A 40 3.50 -8.29 -2.52
C THR A 40 3.96 -9.73 -2.66
N GLY A 41 4.77 -10.24 -1.72
CA GLY A 41 5.46 -11.52 -1.90
C GLY A 41 6.51 -11.48 -3.01
N CYS A 42 6.92 -10.28 -3.45
CA CYS A 42 7.92 -10.07 -4.49
C CYS A 42 8.94 -9.03 -4.06
N PHE A 43 10.19 -9.45 -3.89
CA PHE A 43 11.25 -8.63 -3.31
C PHE A 43 12.64 -9.09 -3.75
N ARG A 44 13.62 -8.20 -3.62
CA ARG A 44 15.02 -8.52 -3.89
C ARG A 44 15.65 -9.20 -2.67
N LEU A 45 16.19 -10.41 -2.86
CA LEU A 45 16.83 -11.20 -1.82
C LEU A 45 18.19 -11.75 -2.28
N PRO A 46 19.29 -11.02 -2.03
CA PRO A 46 20.65 -11.53 -2.20
C PRO A 46 20.95 -12.79 -1.37
N ASP A 47 21.80 -13.69 -1.88
CA ASP A 47 22.18 -14.92 -1.17
C ASP A 47 22.80 -14.63 0.20
N GLY A 48 23.56 -13.53 0.33
CA GLY A 48 24.25 -13.19 1.58
C GLY A 48 23.29 -13.04 2.77
N TYR A 49 22.08 -12.53 2.56
CA TYR A 49 21.07 -12.47 3.62
C TYR A 49 20.56 -13.85 4.00
N VAL A 50 20.30 -14.71 3.02
CA VAL A 50 19.86 -16.08 3.27
C VAL A 50 20.95 -16.89 4.00
N CYS A 51 22.20 -16.74 3.57
CA CYS A 51 23.36 -17.38 4.19
C CYS A 51 23.50 -16.95 5.66
N GLU A 52 23.43 -15.65 5.93
CA GLU A 52 23.54 -15.12 7.29
C GLU A 52 22.35 -15.55 8.16
N ASP A 53 21.12 -15.34 7.69
CA ASP A 53 19.94 -15.56 8.53
C ASP A 53 19.68 -17.05 8.79
N LEU A 54 19.91 -17.91 7.80
CA LEU A 54 19.69 -19.36 7.92
C LEU A 54 20.96 -20.11 8.35
N GLN A 55 22.11 -19.43 8.43
CA GLN A 55 23.42 -20.05 8.65
C GLN A 55 23.73 -21.14 7.61
N TRP A 56 23.38 -20.86 6.36
CA TRP A 56 23.60 -21.77 5.22
C TRP A 56 24.78 -21.31 4.39
N ASP A 57 25.54 -22.27 3.87
CA ASP A 57 26.48 -21.96 2.81
C ASP A 57 25.76 -21.65 1.48
N LYS A 58 26.51 -21.09 0.52
CA LYS A 58 25.96 -20.69 -0.78
C LYS A 58 25.43 -21.86 -1.60
N ASN A 59 26.01 -23.05 -1.48
CA ASN A 59 25.58 -24.21 -2.25
C ASN A 59 24.22 -24.68 -1.75
N ARG A 60 24.04 -24.78 -0.43
CA ARG A 60 22.76 -25.11 0.21
C ARG A 60 21.66 -24.10 -0.14
N VAL A 61 21.98 -22.81 -0.16
CA VAL A 61 21.04 -21.77 -0.64
C VAL A 61 20.66 -21.98 -2.11
N SER A 62 21.64 -22.27 -2.97
CA SER A 62 21.40 -22.53 -4.39
C SER A 62 20.49 -23.75 -4.60
N GLU A 63 20.77 -24.85 -3.92
CA GLU A 63 19.99 -26.09 -3.98
C GLU A 63 18.55 -25.88 -3.50
N GLY A 64 18.37 -25.20 -2.36
CA GLY A 64 17.04 -24.88 -1.84
C GLY A 64 16.24 -23.99 -2.79
N VAL A 65 16.86 -22.96 -3.36
CA VAL A 65 16.20 -22.08 -4.36
C VAL A 65 15.79 -22.87 -5.61
N GLU A 66 16.65 -23.78 -6.09
CA GLU A 66 16.34 -24.62 -7.25
C GLU A 66 15.25 -25.65 -6.96
N GLU A 67 15.18 -26.18 -5.73
CA GLU A 67 14.07 -26.99 -5.26
C GLU A 67 12.75 -26.22 -5.28
N LEU A 68 12.70 -25.03 -4.67
CA LEU A 68 11.49 -24.20 -4.65
C LEU A 68 11.05 -23.78 -6.06
N SER A 69 12.00 -23.53 -6.96
CA SER A 69 11.73 -23.22 -8.35
C SER A 69 11.12 -24.41 -9.10
N ARG A 70 11.65 -25.63 -8.88
CA ARG A 70 11.13 -26.85 -9.51
C ARG A 70 9.72 -27.22 -9.00
N ASN A 71 9.46 -27.01 -7.72
CA ASN A 71 8.14 -27.29 -7.13
C ASN A 71 7.11 -26.17 -7.43
N GLY A 72 7.58 -24.99 -7.86
CA GLY A 72 6.72 -23.85 -8.18
C GLY A 72 6.36 -22.97 -6.99
N PHE A 73 6.94 -23.22 -5.80
CA PHE A 73 6.68 -22.40 -4.62
C PHE A 73 7.29 -20.99 -4.73
N ALA A 74 8.45 -20.85 -5.38
CA ALA A 74 9.09 -19.56 -5.58
C ALA A 74 9.78 -19.49 -6.95
N ILE A 75 9.72 -18.32 -7.58
CA ILE A 75 10.43 -18.01 -8.82
C ILE A 75 11.53 -17.03 -8.46
N ARG A 76 12.76 -17.29 -8.93
CA ARG A 76 13.89 -16.41 -8.67
C ARG A 76 14.65 -16.07 -9.94
N ASP A 77 14.88 -14.78 -10.15
CA ASP A 77 15.77 -14.31 -11.20
C ASP A 77 17.24 -14.41 -10.75
N LYS A 78 18.04 -15.20 -11.45
CA LYS A 78 19.45 -15.48 -11.06
C LYS A 78 20.34 -14.23 -11.14
N ALA A 79 20.06 -13.28 -12.02
CA ALA A 79 20.89 -12.09 -12.22
C ALA A 79 20.58 -11.01 -11.17
N THR A 80 19.31 -10.64 -11.02
CA THR A 80 18.84 -9.53 -10.19
C THR A 80 18.44 -9.96 -8.78
N ARG A 81 18.41 -11.28 -8.50
CA ARG A 81 17.98 -11.91 -7.24
C ARG A 81 16.63 -11.46 -6.73
N TRP A 82 15.75 -11.03 -7.63
CA TRP A 82 14.34 -10.87 -7.30
C TRP A 82 13.70 -12.24 -7.14
N VAL A 83 12.88 -12.37 -6.11
CA VAL A 83 12.09 -13.55 -5.79
C VAL A 83 10.62 -13.15 -5.87
N LEU A 84 9.80 -14.00 -6.46
CA LEU A 84 8.34 -13.96 -6.40
C LEU A 84 7.85 -15.27 -5.79
N ILE A 85 6.91 -15.18 -4.85
CA ILE A 85 6.16 -16.32 -4.34
C ILE A 85 4.83 -16.37 -5.11
N PRO A 86 4.65 -17.29 -6.09
CA PRO A 86 3.38 -17.42 -6.80
C PRO A 86 2.24 -17.72 -5.82
N GLY A 87 1.05 -17.16 -6.08
CA GLY A 87 -0.11 -17.33 -5.20
C GLY A 87 -0.03 -16.57 -3.86
N TYR A 88 1.06 -15.84 -3.56
CA TYR A 88 1.18 -15.11 -2.29
C TYR A 88 -0.02 -14.19 -2.01
N LEU A 89 -0.45 -13.43 -3.02
CA LEU A 89 -1.56 -12.48 -2.92
C LEU A 89 -2.94 -13.16 -2.87
N GLU A 90 -3.04 -14.45 -3.17
CA GLU A 90 -4.27 -15.22 -2.96
C GLU A 90 -4.46 -15.48 -1.46
N TRP A 91 -3.38 -15.85 -0.76
CA TRP A 91 -3.42 -16.14 0.69
C TRP A 91 -3.25 -14.88 1.55
N ASN A 92 -2.54 -13.89 1.03
CA ASN A 92 -2.18 -12.63 1.71
C ASN A 92 -2.64 -11.41 0.88
N GLY A 93 -3.88 -11.44 0.40
CA GLY A 93 -4.44 -10.33 -0.37
C GLY A 93 -4.50 -9.02 0.42
N PHE A 94 -4.51 -7.89 -0.29
CA PHE A 94 -4.54 -6.55 0.31
C PHE A 94 -5.76 -6.32 1.20
N GLU A 95 -5.58 -5.93 2.45
CA GLU A 95 -6.70 -5.76 3.39
C GLU A 95 -7.67 -4.63 2.98
N ASN A 96 -7.16 -3.61 2.29
CA ASN A 96 -7.93 -2.48 1.79
C ASN A 96 -7.24 -1.82 0.57
N PRO A 97 -7.93 -0.91 -0.16
CA PRO A 97 -7.37 -0.23 -1.33
C PRO A 97 -6.09 0.57 -1.06
N ASN A 98 -5.91 1.14 0.14
CA ASN A 98 -4.71 1.89 0.47
C ASN A 98 -3.47 0.99 0.55
N VAL A 99 -3.63 -0.24 1.06
CA VAL A 99 -2.57 -1.24 1.06
C VAL A 99 -2.22 -1.64 -0.37
N ALA A 100 -3.22 -1.83 -1.24
CA ALA A 100 -2.99 -2.07 -2.66
C ALA A 100 -2.21 -0.91 -3.30
N ILE A 101 -2.63 0.34 -3.11
CA ILE A 101 -1.93 1.53 -3.63
C ILE A 101 -0.48 1.60 -3.13
N ALA A 102 -0.21 1.27 -1.87
CA ALA A 102 1.14 1.20 -1.34
C ALA A 102 1.98 0.11 -2.03
N ALA A 103 1.38 -1.06 -2.31
CA ALA A 103 2.01 -2.14 -3.05
C ALA A 103 2.41 -1.75 -4.49
N LEU A 104 1.76 -0.74 -5.10
CA LEU A 104 2.16 -0.23 -6.41
C LEU A 104 3.58 0.34 -6.41
N LYS A 105 4.01 0.93 -5.29
CA LYS A 105 5.37 1.46 -5.16
C LYS A 105 6.38 0.32 -5.23
N LEU A 106 6.11 -0.78 -4.52
CA LEU A 106 6.93 -1.99 -4.54
C LEU A 106 6.96 -2.64 -5.93
N PHE A 107 5.83 -2.64 -6.64
CA PHE A 107 5.76 -3.12 -8.04
C PHE A 107 6.68 -2.31 -8.97
N ARG A 108 6.74 -0.99 -8.80
CA ARG A 108 7.59 -0.11 -9.61
C ARG A 108 9.08 -0.36 -9.38
N ASP A 109 9.47 -0.79 -8.19
CA ASP A 109 10.86 -1.12 -7.86
C ASP A 109 11.34 -2.42 -8.54
N VAL A 110 10.41 -3.28 -8.99
CA VAL A 110 10.75 -4.51 -9.75
C VAL A 110 11.30 -4.12 -11.14
N PRO A 111 12.45 -4.69 -11.58
CA PRO A 111 12.98 -4.43 -12.92
C PRO A 111 12.01 -4.79 -14.05
N ASP A 112 11.92 -3.97 -15.10
CA ASP A 112 10.97 -4.19 -16.21
C ASP A 112 11.28 -5.41 -17.08
N LYS A 113 12.55 -5.79 -17.17
CA LYS A 113 13.04 -6.80 -18.11
C LYS A 113 13.03 -8.23 -17.56
N ILE A 114 12.51 -8.46 -16.35
CA ILE A 114 12.46 -9.79 -15.74
C ILE A 114 11.03 -10.35 -15.79
N ALA A 115 10.91 -11.64 -16.10
CA ALA A 115 9.62 -12.34 -16.22
C ALA A 115 8.77 -12.26 -14.93
N ILE A 116 9.43 -12.10 -13.77
CA ILE A 116 8.79 -11.90 -12.46
C ILE A 116 7.82 -10.71 -12.47
N LYS A 117 8.12 -9.62 -13.18
CA LYS A 117 7.30 -8.41 -13.12
C LYS A 117 5.92 -8.63 -13.75
N SER A 118 5.86 -9.31 -14.89
CA SER A 118 4.59 -9.65 -15.54
C SER A 118 3.75 -10.58 -14.67
N GLN A 119 4.36 -11.62 -14.08
CA GLN A 119 3.64 -12.53 -13.18
C GLN A 119 3.14 -11.84 -11.90
N LEU A 120 3.93 -10.92 -11.34
CA LEU A 120 3.47 -10.11 -10.22
C LEU A 120 2.30 -9.21 -10.64
N ALA A 121 2.33 -8.62 -11.85
CA ALA A 121 1.24 -7.81 -12.34
C ALA A 121 -0.06 -8.63 -12.43
N ASP A 122 0.01 -9.87 -12.93
CA ASP A 122 -1.13 -10.79 -13.01
C ASP A 122 -1.72 -11.06 -11.61
N GLY A 123 -0.88 -11.44 -10.64
CA GLY A 123 -1.32 -11.67 -9.26
C GLY A 123 -1.91 -10.41 -8.59
N MET A 124 -1.33 -9.23 -8.86
CA MET A 124 -1.87 -7.97 -8.34
C MET A 124 -3.23 -7.62 -8.97
N ARG A 125 -3.43 -7.86 -10.27
CA ARG A 125 -4.75 -7.64 -10.94
C ARG A 125 -5.82 -8.53 -10.32
N GLN A 126 -5.51 -9.80 -10.07
CA GLN A 126 -6.44 -10.71 -9.41
C GLN A 126 -6.75 -10.23 -7.99
N ALA A 127 -5.75 -9.83 -7.22
CA ALA A 127 -5.91 -9.41 -5.83
C ALA A 127 -6.74 -8.12 -5.65
N ILE A 128 -6.71 -7.21 -6.63
CA ILE A 128 -7.49 -5.96 -6.60
C ILE A 128 -8.90 -6.10 -7.18
N SER A 129 -9.20 -7.17 -7.92
CA SER A 129 -10.49 -7.37 -8.62
C SER A 129 -11.71 -7.29 -7.72
N ARG A 130 -11.53 -7.55 -6.42
CA ARG A 130 -12.56 -7.43 -5.37
C ARG A 130 -12.86 -5.99 -4.94
N PHE A 131 -12.05 -5.02 -5.32
CA PHE A 131 -12.25 -3.62 -4.96
C PHE A 131 -13.03 -2.88 -6.04
N GLU A 132 -13.81 -1.89 -5.61
CA GLU A 132 -14.61 -1.07 -6.53
C GLU A 132 -13.71 -0.23 -7.45
N PRO A 133 -14.00 -0.19 -8.77
CA PRO A 133 -13.33 0.70 -9.71
C PRO A 133 -13.41 2.16 -9.24
N GLY A 134 -12.26 2.82 -9.12
CA GLY A 134 -12.14 4.21 -8.64
C GLY A 134 -11.56 4.37 -7.24
N LYS A 135 -11.55 3.32 -6.40
CA LYS A 135 -10.85 3.35 -5.10
C LYS A 135 -9.33 3.16 -5.21
N LEU A 136 -8.84 2.78 -6.40
CA LEU A 136 -7.45 2.40 -6.65
C LEU A 136 -6.62 3.48 -7.34
N ASN A 137 -7.15 4.70 -7.55
CA ASN A 137 -6.40 5.84 -8.11
C ASN A 137 -5.67 5.56 -9.45
N GLY A 138 -6.22 4.71 -10.32
CA GLY A 138 -5.62 4.37 -11.62
C GLY A 138 -4.54 3.29 -11.56
N PHE A 139 -4.51 2.50 -10.48
CA PHE A 139 -3.66 1.32 -10.31
C PHE A 139 -3.84 0.31 -11.46
N GLU A 140 -5.06 0.14 -11.96
CA GLU A 140 -5.39 -0.81 -13.03
C GLU A 140 -4.59 -0.51 -14.31
N ARG A 141 -4.51 0.77 -14.71
CA ARG A 141 -3.77 1.21 -15.91
C ARG A 141 -2.27 0.95 -15.82
N VAL A 142 -1.69 1.01 -14.62
CA VAL A 142 -0.26 0.75 -14.44
C VAL A 142 0.06 -0.73 -14.68
N LEU A 143 -0.88 -1.62 -14.36
CA LEU A 143 -0.70 -3.05 -14.57
C LEU A 143 -0.93 -3.45 -16.03
N GLU A 144 -1.83 -2.79 -16.77
CA GLU A 144 -2.15 -3.12 -18.18
C GLU A 144 -0.91 -3.24 -19.09
N GLY A 145 0.14 -2.46 -18.89
CA GLY A 145 1.37 -2.50 -19.69
C GLY A 145 2.26 -3.74 -19.52
N PHE A 146 1.93 -4.66 -18.60
CA PHE A 146 2.76 -5.83 -18.25
C PHE A 146 2.08 -7.18 -18.50
N GLN A 147 1.09 -7.25 -19.39
CA GLN A 147 0.39 -8.51 -19.72
C GLN A 147 1.37 -9.60 -20.21
N THR A 148 1.25 -10.80 -19.64
CA THR A 148 1.83 -12.01 -20.23
C THR A 148 1.00 -12.40 -21.45
N VAL A 149 1.53 -12.19 -22.66
CA VAL A 149 0.90 -12.65 -23.89
C VAL A 149 0.98 -14.18 -23.93
N VAL A 150 -0.11 -14.86 -23.58
CA VAL A 150 -0.31 -16.25 -23.98
C VAL A 150 -0.62 -16.23 -25.48
N GLY A 151 0.25 -16.87 -26.26
CA GLY A 151 0.37 -16.71 -27.71
C GLY A 151 -0.96 -16.69 -28.49
N THR A 152 -1.12 -15.62 -29.26
CA THR A 152 -1.86 -15.54 -30.53
C THR A 152 -1.08 -14.57 -31.42
N PRO A 153 -0.98 -14.82 -32.74
CA PRO A 153 0.01 -14.14 -33.59
C PRO A 153 -0.30 -12.64 -33.69
N GLU A 154 0.78 -11.86 -33.63
CA GLU A 154 0.83 -10.42 -33.87
C GLU A 154 0.26 -10.10 -35.25
N PRO A 155 -0.83 -9.31 -35.39
CA PRO A 155 -1.23 -8.83 -36.70
C PRO A 155 -0.22 -7.76 -37.15
N GLU A 156 0.29 -7.93 -38.37
CA GLU A 156 1.12 -6.94 -39.06
C GLU A 156 0.42 -5.58 -39.12
N PRO A 157 1.17 -4.46 -39.05
CA PRO A 157 0.58 -3.13 -39.12
C PRO A 157 0.04 -2.87 -40.54
N GLU A 158 -1.25 -2.53 -40.65
CA GLU A 158 -1.85 -2.01 -41.88
C GLU A 158 -1.30 -0.60 -42.22
N PRO A 159 -1.16 -0.27 -43.52
CA PRO A 159 -0.48 0.95 -43.96
C PRO A 159 -1.34 2.21 -43.73
N GLU A 160 -0.67 3.30 -43.35
CA GLU A 160 -1.27 4.64 -43.19
C GLU A 160 -1.84 5.16 -44.52
N PRO A 161 -3.06 5.76 -44.55
CA PRO A 161 -3.54 6.46 -45.72
C PRO A 161 -2.98 7.89 -45.81
N GLU A 162 -2.60 8.28 -47.04
CA GLU A 162 -2.11 9.60 -47.47
C GLU A 162 -3.14 10.73 -47.26
N PRO A 163 -2.70 12.01 -47.15
CA PRO A 163 -3.58 13.13 -46.87
C PRO A 163 -4.18 13.74 -48.15
N GLU A 164 -5.46 14.10 -48.10
CA GLU A 164 -6.12 14.95 -49.10
C GLU A 164 -6.79 16.19 -48.47
N PRO A 165 -6.98 17.28 -49.23
CA PRO A 165 -6.61 18.63 -48.82
C PRO A 165 -7.74 19.47 -48.16
N GLU A 166 -7.30 20.54 -47.51
CA GLU A 166 -8.08 21.54 -46.77
C GLU A 166 -9.19 22.24 -47.60
N PRO A 167 -10.21 22.76 -46.89
CA PRO A 167 -10.60 24.13 -47.16
C PRO A 167 -10.70 24.99 -45.88
N ASP A 168 -10.01 26.13 -45.90
CA ASP A 168 -10.29 27.34 -45.10
C ASP A 168 -11.32 28.24 -45.83
N PRO A 169 -11.85 29.34 -45.24
CA PRO A 169 -12.19 29.60 -43.83
C PRO A 169 -13.55 30.32 -43.69
N ILE A 170 -14.37 30.05 -42.66
CA ILE A 170 -15.36 31.02 -42.15
C ILE A 170 -15.43 30.93 -40.61
N SER A 171 -14.91 31.97 -39.94
CA SER A 171 -15.11 32.29 -38.52
C SER A 171 -16.39 33.14 -38.34
N PRO A 172 -16.85 33.48 -37.11
CA PRO A 172 -16.80 32.74 -35.84
C PRO A 172 -18.18 32.76 -35.11
N GLY A 173 -18.51 31.68 -34.39
CA GLY A 173 -19.69 31.58 -33.53
C GLY A 173 -19.31 31.09 -32.14
N SER A 174 -19.03 32.04 -31.27
CA SER A 174 -18.53 31.91 -29.89
C SER A 174 -19.29 30.92 -28.98
N SER A 175 -18.54 30.11 -28.24
CA SER A 175 -18.81 29.81 -26.83
C SER A 175 -17.51 29.55 -26.08
N PRO A 176 -17.38 30.02 -24.82
CA PRO A 176 -16.12 30.59 -24.34
C PRO A 176 -15.27 29.59 -23.53
N LYS A 177 -13.97 29.60 -23.83
CA LYS A 177 -12.93 29.33 -22.82
C LYS A 177 -12.94 30.46 -21.78
N LYS A 178 -13.04 30.10 -20.51
CA LYS A 178 -12.49 30.83 -19.35
C LYS A 178 -11.82 29.75 -18.49
N ASN A 179 -10.52 29.72 -18.21
CA ASN A 179 -9.63 30.80 -17.77
C ASN A 179 -10.34 31.74 -16.80
N ASP A 180 -10.48 31.27 -15.57
CA ASP A 180 -10.45 32.13 -14.39
C ASP A 180 -9.45 31.52 -13.41
N GLU A 181 -8.18 31.96 -13.49
CA GLU A 181 -7.51 32.34 -12.26
C GLU A 181 -8.11 33.67 -11.80
N PRO A 182 -8.27 33.82 -10.49
CA PRO A 182 -7.67 34.98 -9.86
C PRO A 182 -6.76 34.52 -8.72
N GLY A 183 -5.54 35.03 -8.70
CA GLY A 183 -4.80 35.10 -7.45
C GLY A 183 -5.60 35.92 -6.44
N GLY A 184 -5.69 35.42 -5.21
CA GLY A 184 -5.99 36.24 -4.04
C GLY A 184 -7.21 35.79 -3.22
N SER A 185 -6.93 35.16 -2.08
CA SER A 185 -7.84 34.85 -0.97
C SER A 185 -8.80 33.69 -1.15
N TYR A 186 -8.72 32.76 -0.20
CA TYR A 186 -9.74 31.73 -0.03
C TYR A 186 -11.03 32.36 0.55
N PRO A 187 -12.20 31.69 0.44
CA PRO A 187 -13.44 32.15 1.07
C PRO A 187 -13.26 32.38 2.57
N ALA A 188 -13.93 33.39 3.13
CA ALA A 188 -13.78 33.78 4.54
C ALA A 188 -14.05 32.62 5.50
N GLU A 189 -15.01 31.75 5.15
CA GLU A 189 -15.35 30.58 5.95
C GLU A 189 -14.24 29.53 5.94
N PHE A 190 -13.52 29.39 4.81
CA PHE A 190 -12.35 28.52 4.74
C PHE A 190 -11.15 29.13 5.47
N GLU A 191 -10.94 30.44 5.37
CA GLU A 191 -9.88 31.13 6.12
C GLU A 191 -10.07 30.98 7.62
N LEU A 192 -11.30 31.08 8.12
CA LEU A 192 -11.64 30.83 9.52
C LEU A 192 -11.31 29.39 9.92
N VAL A 193 -11.77 28.41 9.13
CA VAL A 193 -11.45 26.99 9.35
C VAL A 193 -9.94 26.74 9.33
N TRP A 194 -9.21 27.37 8.42
CA TRP A 194 -7.76 27.24 8.28
C TRP A 194 -7.01 27.85 9.46
N GLN A 195 -7.48 29.00 9.97
CA GLN A 195 -6.91 29.67 11.13
C GLN A 195 -7.10 28.87 12.42
N GLU A 196 -8.25 28.21 12.60
CA GLU A 196 -8.53 27.37 13.77
C GLU A 196 -7.90 25.97 13.66
N TYR A 197 -7.50 25.53 12.47
CA TYR A 197 -6.94 24.19 12.28
C TYR A 197 -5.62 24.01 13.07
N PRO A 198 -5.45 22.89 13.81
CA PRO A 198 -4.26 22.69 14.65
C PRO A 198 -2.97 22.65 13.80
N LYS A 199 -1.90 23.30 14.31
CA LYS A 199 -0.58 23.26 13.67
C LYS A 199 -0.01 21.84 13.75
N ARG A 200 0.53 21.36 12.62
CA ARG A 200 1.14 20.04 12.46
C ARG A 200 2.65 20.16 12.26
N ALA A 201 3.44 19.23 12.81
CA ALA A 201 4.82 19.03 12.39
C ALA A 201 4.87 18.28 11.05
N GLY A 202 5.40 18.92 10.01
CA GLY A 202 5.47 18.39 8.64
C GLY A 202 4.45 19.00 7.69
N ALA A 203 4.32 18.45 6.48
CA ALA A 203 3.53 19.06 5.41
C ALA A 203 2.03 19.12 5.76
N ASN A 204 1.41 20.29 5.51
CA ASN A 204 -0.04 20.52 5.52
C ASN A 204 -0.40 21.56 4.44
N PRO A 205 -0.51 21.16 3.16
CA PRO A 205 -0.68 22.10 2.04
C PRO A 205 -2.11 22.70 2.00
N LYS A 206 -2.22 24.03 2.21
CA LYS A 206 -3.49 24.79 2.24
C LYS A 206 -4.35 24.60 0.97
N LYS A 207 -3.72 24.55 -0.21
CA LYS A 207 -4.42 24.31 -1.49
C LYS A 207 -5.13 22.96 -1.53
N SER A 208 -4.50 21.90 -1.03
CA SER A 208 -5.11 20.55 -0.98
C SER A 208 -6.23 20.49 0.06
N ALA A 209 -6.05 21.15 1.20
CA ALA A 209 -7.08 21.28 2.23
C ALA A 209 -8.33 22.00 1.70
N PHE A 210 -8.13 23.10 0.95
CA PHE A 210 -9.23 23.83 0.31
C PHE A 210 -9.97 22.97 -0.72
N LYS A 211 -9.24 22.20 -1.54
CA LYS A 211 -9.87 21.29 -2.51
C LYS A 211 -10.77 20.27 -1.82
N ALA A 212 -10.33 19.69 -0.70
CA ALA A 212 -11.09 18.72 0.08
C ALA A 212 -12.31 19.38 0.76
N TRP A 213 -12.12 20.50 1.45
CA TRP A 213 -13.20 21.27 2.08
C TRP A 213 -14.27 21.72 1.07
N ASN A 214 -13.85 22.20 -0.11
CA ASN A 214 -14.77 22.63 -1.15
C ASN A 214 -15.53 21.46 -1.78
N ALA A 215 -14.96 20.24 -1.80
CA ALA A 215 -15.69 19.04 -2.21
C ALA A 215 -16.86 18.75 -1.26
N ARG A 216 -16.64 18.86 0.06
CA ARG A 216 -17.69 18.68 1.09
C ARG A 216 -18.79 19.74 0.97
N ARG A 217 -18.44 21.00 0.64
CA ARG A 217 -19.44 22.04 0.34
C ARG A 217 -20.32 21.70 -0.85
N ARG A 218 -19.76 21.11 -1.91
CA ARG A 218 -20.55 20.68 -3.09
C ARG A 218 -21.48 19.50 -2.78
N GLU A 219 -21.13 18.70 -1.79
CA GLU A 219 -21.96 17.60 -1.27
C GLU A 219 -23.03 18.06 -0.27
N GLY A 220 -23.12 19.37 0.00
CA GLY A 220 -24.14 19.96 0.86
C GLY A 220 -23.74 20.08 2.34
N VAL A 221 -22.49 19.78 2.71
CA VAL A 221 -22.01 19.98 4.09
C VAL A 221 -21.86 21.47 4.36
N LEU A 222 -22.44 21.94 5.47
CA LEU A 222 -22.36 23.35 5.83
C LEU A 222 -20.95 23.69 6.32
N PRO A 223 -20.42 24.89 5.97
CA PRO A 223 -19.13 25.36 6.50
C PRO A 223 -19.05 25.35 8.02
N GLY A 224 -20.17 25.62 8.70
CA GLY A 224 -20.29 25.58 10.16
C GLY A 224 -20.00 24.19 10.74
N ASP A 225 -20.56 23.14 10.15
CA ASP A 225 -20.37 21.76 10.63
C ASP A 225 -18.90 21.32 10.55
N MET A 226 -18.21 21.72 9.48
CA MET A 226 -16.78 21.47 9.30
C MET A 226 -15.93 22.25 10.31
N LEU A 227 -16.31 23.49 10.63
CA LEU A 227 -15.65 24.31 11.65
C LEU A 227 -15.85 23.73 13.05
N ASP A 228 -17.06 23.30 13.39
CA ASP A 228 -17.35 22.64 14.66
C ASP A 228 -16.58 21.34 14.81
N GLY A 229 -16.42 20.59 13.72
CA GLY A 229 -15.52 19.43 13.65
C GLY A 229 -14.08 19.78 13.99
N VAL A 230 -13.54 20.87 13.42
CA VAL A 230 -12.18 21.36 13.75
C VAL A 230 -12.06 21.70 15.23
N ARG A 231 -13.05 22.39 15.81
CA ARG A 231 -13.03 22.78 17.23
C ARG A 231 -13.03 21.57 18.16
N ARG A 232 -13.85 20.55 17.88
CA ARG A 232 -13.82 19.29 18.64
C ARG A 232 -12.44 18.62 18.54
N TYR A 233 -11.87 18.59 17.34
CA TYR A 233 -10.55 18.01 17.11
C TYR A 233 -9.42 18.77 17.85
N VAL A 234 -9.45 20.11 17.86
CA VAL A 234 -8.50 20.93 18.62
C VAL A 234 -8.60 20.66 20.13
N ALA A 235 -9.83 20.59 20.67
CA ALA A 235 -10.05 20.28 22.07
C ALA A 235 -9.49 18.88 22.45
N TYR A 236 -9.73 17.89 21.60
CA TYR A 236 -9.16 16.54 21.76
C TYR A 236 -7.62 16.55 21.78
N LEU A 237 -6.98 17.23 20.83
CA LEU A 237 -5.52 17.31 20.76
C LEU A 237 -4.93 18.03 21.98
N GLY A 238 -5.61 19.05 22.50
CA GLY A 238 -5.24 19.75 23.73
C GLY A 238 -5.27 18.82 24.96
N SER A 239 -6.32 18.00 25.08
CA SER A 239 -6.46 17.06 26.20
C SER A 239 -5.46 15.89 26.17
N THR A 240 -5.06 15.47 24.98
CA THR A 240 -4.16 14.32 24.77
C THR A 240 -2.69 14.70 24.67
N HIS A 241 -2.35 16.00 24.80
CA HIS A 241 -0.99 16.54 24.65
C HIS A 241 -0.36 16.23 23.28
N LYS A 242 -1.18 16.09 22.22
CA LYS A 242 -0.73 15.78 20.85
C LYS A 242 -0.68 17.00 19.92
N ALA A 243 -1.02 18.19 20.42
CA ALA A 243 -0.93 19.43 19.64
C ALA A 243 0.50 19.68 19.14
N GLY A 244 0.65 20.09 17.88
CA GLY A 244 1.97 20.39 17.28
C GLY A 244 2.81 19.16 16.91
N SER A 245 2.33 17.94 17.13
CA SER A 245 3.04 16.71 16.74
C SER A 245 2.83 16.33 15.27
N GLU A 246 3.59 15.37 14.77
CA GLU A 246 3.38 14.76 13.44
C GLU A 246 2.05 13.98 13.34
N PHE A 247 1.46 13.64 14.50
CA PHE A 247 0.19 12.92 14.61
C PHE A 247 -1.04 13.83 14.46
N VAL A 248 -0.85 15.15 14.38
CA VAL A 248 -1.92 16.05 13.94
C VAL A 248 -2.25 15.69 12.49
N GLN A 249 -3.53 15.47 12.19
CA GLN A 249 -3.97 15.11 10.86
C GLN A 249 -3.69 16.24 9.87
N GLN A 250 -3.45 15.89 8.60
CA GLN A 250 -3.45 16.88 7.54
C GLN A 250 -4.87 17.37 7.31
N ALA A 251 -5.05 18.67 7.08
CA ALA A 251 -6.37 19.25 6.84
C ALA A 251 -7.05 18.67 5.58
N ALA A 252 -6.26 18.28 4.58
CA ALA A 252 -6.77 17.59 3.39
C ALA A 252 -7.37 16.21 3.71
N THR A 253 -6.77 15.46 4.64
CA THR A 253 -7.32 14.19 5.14
C THR A 253 -8.55 14.45 6.00
N PHE A 254 -8.49 15.47 6.87
CA PHE A 254 -9.56 15.80 7.79
C PHE A 254 -10.87 16.20 7.08
N PHE A 255 -10.79 16.99 6.01
CA PHE A 255 -11.92 17.31 5.12
C PHE A 255 -12.09 16.30 3.95
N GLY A 256 -11.31 15.23 3.96
CA GLY A 256 -11.31 14.17 2.96
C GLY A 256 -12.65 13.41 2.91
N PRO A 257 -12.78 12.46 1.97
CA PRO A 257 -14.03 11.72 1.75
C PRO A 257 -14.49 10.90 2.97
N ASP A 258 -13.56 10.57 3.87
CA ASP A 258 -13.85 9.89 5.14
C ASP A 258 -14.46 10.82 6.21
N ARG A 259 -14.63 12.12 5.90
CA ARG A 259 -15.36 13.11 6.70
C ARG A 259 -14.96 13.13 8.19
N HIS A 260 -13.66 13.11 8.50
CA HIS A 260 -13.18 13.09 9.90
C HIS A 260 -13.62 14.29 10.76
N PHE A 261 -14.09 15.37 10.15
CA PHE A 261 -14.75 16.48 10.85
C PHE A 261 -16.07 16.07 11.52
N GLU A 262 -16.66 14.93 11.16
CA GLU A 262 -17.90 14.40 11.76
C GLU A 262 -17.64 13.58 13.02
N ASN A 263 -16.39 13.14 13.24
CA ASN A 263 -16.04 12.41 14.45
C ASN A 263 -16.36 13.25 15.71
N HIS A 264 -16.76 12.55 16.78
CA HIS A 264 -17.07 13.17 18.07
C HIS A 264 -15.83 13.76 18.76
N TRP A 265 -14.65 13.16 18.55
CA TRP A 265 -13.39 13.58 19.17
C TRP A 265 -13.50 13.70 20.70
N ASP A 266 -14.08 12.67 21.34
CA ASP A 266 -14.33 12.66 22.77
C ASP A 266 -13.03 12.83 23.58
N ILE A 267 -13.06 13.77 24.52
CA ILE A 267 -11.93 14.06 25.40
C ILE A 267 -11.80 12.93 26.44
N PRO A 268 -10.66 12.24 26.54
CA PRO A 268 -10.46 11.22 27.56
C PRO A 268 -10.59 11.84 28.96
N VAL A 269 -11.53 11.33 29.76
CA VAL A 269 -11.71 11.76 31.15
C VAL A 269 -10.47 11.31 31.94
N ARG A 270 -9.67 12.27 32.43
CA ARG A 270 -8.59 11.98 33.39
C ARG A 270 -9.23 11.58 34.73
N GLY A 271 -9.45 10.29 34.94
CA GLY A 271 -9.99 9.76 36.19
C GLY A 271 -10.01 8.24 36.26
N GLY A 272 -8.96 7.69 36.89
CA GLY A 272 -8.83 6.40 37.57
C GLY A 272 -9.78 5.23 37.24
N SER A 273 -9.21 4.18 36.66
CA SER A 273 -9.54 2.82 37.05
C SER A 273 -8.42 1.87 36.61
N GLY A 274 -7.67 1.39 37.60
CA GLY A 274 -6.85 0.20 37.42
C GLY A 274 -7.79 -0.96 37.09
N MET A 275 -7.57 -1.59 35.93
CA MET A 275 -8.01 -2.95 35.71
C MET A 275 -7.24 -3.83 36.70
N PRO A 276 -7.88 -4.60 37.61
CA PRO A 276 -7.18 -5.66 38.31
C PRO A 276 -6.72 -6.65 37.24
N GLY A 277 -5.41 -6.67 37.00
CA GLY A 277 -4.79 -7.62 36.11
C GLY A 277 -5.17 -9.03 36.55
N ILE A 278 -5.67 -9.84 35.62
CA ILE A 278 -5.64 -11.29 35.76
C ILE A 278 -4.16 -11.64 36.00
N PRO A 279 -3.80 -12.32 37.10
CA PRO A 279 -2.41 -12.68 37.34
C PRO A 279 -2.02 -13.73 36.30
N VAL A 280 -1.35 -13.28 35.24
CA VAL A 280 -0.61 -14.17 34.35
C VAL A 280 0.67 -14.51 35.11
N SER A 281 0.79 -15.77 35.55
CA SER A 281 2.04 -16.27 36.13
C SER A 281 3.19 -15.98 35.15
N PRO A 282 4.33 -15.45 35.62
CA PRO A 282 5.47 -15.24 34.74
C PRO A 282 5.89 -16.57 34.10
N PRO A 283 6.27 -16.58 32.81
CA PRO A 283 6.75 -17.79 32.16
C PRO A 283 7.98 -18.32 32.91
N ASP A 284 7.99 -19.63 33.13
CA ASP A 284 9.08 -20.35 33.77
C ASP A 284 10.40 -20.05 33.04
N LYS A 285 11.36 -19.45 33.75
CA LYS A 285 12.70 -19.12 33.24
C LYS A 285 13.71 -20.22 33.52
N THR A 286 13.27 -21.37 34.05
CA THR A 286 14.16 -22.49 34.27
C THR A 286 14.42 -23.21 32.95
N ILE A 287 15.68 -23.18 32.52
CA ILE A 287 16.18 -24.02 31.44
C ILE A 287 16.21 -25.46 31.97
N PRO A 288 15.58 -26.44 31.30
CA PRO A 288 15.64 -27.84 31.71
C PRO A 288 17.10 -28.34 31.82
N PRO A 289 17.43 -29.20 32.80
CA PRO A 289 18.77 -29.75 32.93
C PRO A 289 19.13 -30.53 31.65
N GLY A 290 20.05 -30.01 30.84
CA GLY A 290 20.47 -30.63 29.57
C GLY A 290 20.67 -29.65 28.42
N PHE A 291 20.14 -28.42 28.50
CA PHE A 291 20.40 -27.37 27.52
C PHE A 291 21.42 -26.35 28.06
N ARG A 292 22.71 -26.70 27.99
CA ARG A 292 23.80 -25.73 27.97
C ARG A 292 24.71 -26.08 26.78
N GLY A 293 24.67 -25.22 25.77
CA GLY A 293 25.46 -25.27 24.54
C GLY A 293 25.02 -24.12 23.67
#